data_AF-A0A3L7XRS6-F1
#
_entry.id   AF-A0A3L7XRS6-F1
#
_cell.length_a   1.000
_cell.length_b   1.000
_cell.length_c   1.000
_cell.angle_alpha   90.00
_cell.angle_beta   90.00
_cell.angle_gamma   90.00
#
_symmetry.space_group_name_H-M   'P 1'
#
loop_
_entity.id
_entity.type
_entity.pdbx_description
1 polymer ?
#
loop_
_entity_poly.entity_id
_entity_poly.type
_entity_poly.pdbx_seq_one_letter_code
_entity_poly.pdbx_strand_id
1 'polypeptide(L)'
;MPTLSYTHETMPKSSEEFQRQMAEAMAAANPIDDLLELAADLRCFEEKHEMASDEFYSGFQTGKMGDDLDIMEWAAVYDLYLRTRREIEVALMHASVQSPVLELVPA
;
A
#
# COMPACT_ATOMS: atom_id res chain seq x y z
N MET A 1 5.20 -2.79 1.28
CA MET A 1 5.10 -4.25 0.99
C MET A 1 6.17 -5.00 1.76
N PRO A 2 5.90 -6.20 2.32
CA PRO A 2 6.91 -6.97 3.04
C PRO A 2 8.03 -7.41 2.09
N THR A 3 9.24 -6.90 2.32
CA THR A 3 10.43 -7.25 1.53
C THR A 3 11.31 -8.21 2.32
N LEU A 4 11.51 -9.42 1.77
CA LEU A 4 12.42 -10.40 2.34
C LEU A 4 13.79 -10.28 1.66
N SER A 5 14.81 -9.92 2.45
CA SER A 5 16.18 -9.87 1.98
C SER A 5 16.98 -11.04 2.56
N TYR A 6 17.57 -11.85 1.67
CA TYR A 6 18.38 -13.01 2.05
C TYR A 6 19.86 -12.74 1.78
N THR A 7 20.70 -13.05 2.77
CA THR A 7 22.14 -13.20 2.59
C THR A 7 22.49 -14.69 2.59
N HIS A 8 23.73 -15.04 2.28
CA HIS A 8 24.19 -16.44 2.32
C HIS A 8 23.99 -17.12 3.69
N GLU A 9 23.87 -16.33 4.77
CA GLU A 9 23.68 -16.82 6.13
C GLU A 9 22.21 -16.90 6.55
N THR A 10 21.34 -16.06 6.00
CA THR A 10 19.89 -16.04 6.30
C THR A 10 19.04 -16.81 5.28
N MET A 11 19.67 -17.45 4.30
CA MET A 11 18.98 -18.26 3.30
C MET A 11 18.25 -19.44 3.97
N PRO A 12 16.94 -19.62 3.70
CA PRO A 12 16.16 -20.69 4.30
C PRO A 12 16.68 -22.04 3.81
N LYS A 13 16.88 -22.97 4.75
CA LYS A 13 17.46 -24.29 4.48
C LYS A 13 16.40 -25.33 4.08
N SER A 14 15.12 -24.95 4.17
CA SER A 14 13.96 -25.78 3.85
C SER A 14 12.79 -24.93 3.35
N SER A 15 11.90 -25.54 2.57
CA SER A 15 10.63 -24.94 2.14
C SER A 15 9.76 -24.51 3.34
N GLU A 16 9.80 -25.26 4.44
CA GLU A 16 9.00 -24.97 5.64
C GLU A 16 9.52 -23.72 6.36
N GLU A 17 10.84 -23.54 6.40
CA GLU A 17 11.48 -22.37 7.00
C GLU A 17 11.18 -21.09 6.19
N PHE A 18 11.22 -21.19 4.86
CA PHE A 18 10.80 -20.10 3.96
C PHE A 18 9.33 -19.73 4.16
N GLN A 19 8.43 -20.73 4.23
CA GLN A 19 7.01 -20.49 4.45
C GLN A 19 6.76 -19.78 5.79
N ARG A 20 7.48 -20.16 6.85
CA ARG A 20 7.38 -19.49 8.14
C ARG A 20 7.86 -18.03 8.07
N GLN A 21 9.02 -17.78 7.48
CA GLN A 21 9.57 -16.43 7.33
C GLN A 21 8.67 -15.54 6.48
N MET A 22 8.08 -16.08 5.41
CA MET A 22 7.10 -15.38 4.59
C MET A 22 5.84 -15.05 5.39
N ALA A 23 5.26 -16.02 6.11
CA ALA A 23 4.08 -15.81 6.92
C ALA A 23 4.33 -14.76 8.03
N GLU A 24 5.52 -14.76 8.62
CA GLU A 24 5.92 -13.79 9.65
C GLU A 24 6.09 -12.38 9.06
N ALA A 25 6.71 -12.24 7.89
CA ALA A 25 6.81 -10.96 7.20
C ALA A 25 5.44 -10.43 6.73
N MET A 26 4.55 -11.31 6.27
CA MET A 26 3.17 -10.95 5.93
C MET A 26 2.36 -10.55 7.17
N ALA A 27 2.59 -11.19 8.32
CA ALA A 27 1.93 -10.84 9.58
C ALA A 27 2.46 -9.52 10.17
N ALA A 28 3.72 -9.18 9.90
CA ALA A 28 4.31 -7.90 10.26
C ALA A 28 3.97 -6.78 9.27
N ALA A 29 3.41 -7.11 8.09
CA ALA A 29 3.03 -6.12 7.10
C ALA A 29 1.91 -5.24 7.65
N ASN A 30 2.18 -3.94 7.75
CA ASN A 30 1.21 -2.94 8.16
C ASN A 30 0.73 -2.19 6.91
N PRO A 31 -0.53 -2.39 6.48
CA PRO A 31 -1.04 -1.73 5.28
C PRO A 31 -1.02 -0.20 5.39
N ILE A 32 -1.01 0.35 6.61
CA ILE A 32 -0.86 1.79 6.83
C ILE A 32 0.54 2.28 6.44
N ASP A 33 1.58 1.52 6.77
CA ASP A 33 2.96 1.90 6.41
C ASP A 33 3.15 1.82 4.90
N ASP A 34 2.59 0.79 4.25
CA ASP A 34 2.55 0.66 2.80
C ASP A 34 1.82 1.84 2.13
N LEU A 35 0.69 2.29 2.71
CA LEU A 35 -0.03 3.45 2.21
C LEU A 35 0.79 4.75 2.32
N LEU A 36 1.54 4.92 3.41
CA LEU A 36 2.39 6.09 3.63
C LEU A 36 3.58 6.12 2.67
N GLU A 37 4.19 4.97 2.38
CA GLU A 37 5.27 4.84 1.40
C GLU A 37 4.77 5.25 0.00
N LEU A 38 3.63 4.70 -0.44
CA LEU A 38 3.04 5.05 -1.73
C LEU A 38 2.65 6.53 -1.82
N ALA A 39 2.15 7.12 -0.73
CA ALA A 39 1.85 8.55 -0.69
C ALA A 39 3.11 9.43 -0.81
N ALA A 40 4.24 8.98 -0.24
CA ALA A 40 5.52 9.67 -0.37
C ALA A 40 6.05 9.59 -1.81
N ASP A 41 5.94 8.42 -2.46
CA ASP A 41 6.31 8.25 -3.86
C ASP A 41 5.48 9.17 -4.77
N LEU A 42 4.16 9.19 -4.59
CA LEU A 42 3.27 10.09 -5.34
C LEU A 42 3.65 11.56 -5.16
N ARG A 43 3.99 11.98 -3.94
CA ARG A 43 4.45 13.34 -3.67
C ARG A 43 5.76 13.67 -4.42
N CYS A 44 6.69 12.73 -4.50
CA CYS A 44 7.91 12.92 -5.30
C CYS A 44 7.58 13.13 -6.80
N PHE A 45 6.58 12.43 -7.34
CA PHE A 45 6.11 12.66 -8.70
C PHE A 45 5.45 14.05 -8.87
N GLU A 46 4.62 14.48 -7.92
CA GLU A 46 4.01 15.81 -7.94
C GLU A 46 5.06 16.92 -7.90
N GLU A 47 6.10 16.76 -7.07
CA GLU A 47 7.21 17.71 -6.99
C GLU A 47 8.06 17.71 -8.26
N LYS A 48 8.27 16.55 -8.90
CA LYS A 48 9.04 16.39 -10.15
C LYS A 48 8.33 16.99 -11.36
N HIS A 49 7.01 16.86 -11.43
CA HIS A 49 6.20 17.29 -12.59
C HIS A 49 5.42 18.59 -12.34
N GLU A 50 5.52 19.18 -11.15
CA GLU A 50 4.81 20.40 -10.72
C GLU A 50 3.28 20.33 -10.93
N MET A 51 2.69 19.15 -10.80
CA MET A 51 1.29 18.90 -11.08
C MET A 51 0.70 17.97 -10.03
N ALA A 52 -0.51 18.27 -9.56
CA ALA A 52 -1.17 17.47 -8.53
C ALA A 52 -1.60 16.11 -9.09
N SER A 53 -1.60 15.07 -8.24
CA SER A 53 -2.02 13.71 -8.63
C SER A 53 -3.44 13.67 -9.19
N ASP A 54 -4.34 14.56 -8.75
CA ASP A 54 -5.71 14.67 -9.27
C ASP A 54 -5.74 15.14 -10.75
N GLU A 55 -4.89 16.10 -11.10
CA GLU A 55 -4.76 16.60 -12.47
C GLU A 55 -4.09 15.55 -13.36
N PHE A 56 -3.05 14.89 -12.84
CA PHE A 56 -2.37 13.78 -13.49
C PHE A 56 -3.34 12.63 -13.80
N TYR A 57 -4.18 12.28 -12.83
CA TYR A 57 -5.17 11.21 -12.94
C TYR A 57 -6.27 11.53 -13.96
N SER A 58 -6.72 12.78 -14.02
CA SER A 58 -7.68 13.21 -15.06
C SER A 58 -7.07 13.11 -16.47
N GLY A 59 -5.82 13.55 -16.62
CA GLY A 59 -5.07 13.43 -17.89
C GLY A 59 -4.86 11.98 -18.32
N PHE A 60 -4.52 11.11 -17.39
CA PHE A 60 -4.31 9.68 -17.63
C PHE A 60 -5.60 8.98 -18.05
N GLN A 61 -6.70 9.19 -17.31
CA GLN A 61 -8.00 8.59 -17.65
C GLN A 61 -8.55 9.02 -19.01
N THR A 62 -8.22 10.24 -19.45
CA THR A 62 -8.65 10.75 -20.76
C THR A 62 -7.73 10.32 -21.91
N GLY A 63 -6.69 9.53 -21.62
CA GLY A 63 -5.70 9.08 -22.62
C GLY A 63 -4.85 10.23 -23.18
N LYS A 64 -4.80 11.36 -22.47
CA LYS A 64 -4.03 12.54 -22.87
C LYS A 64 -2.61 12.53 -22.32
N MET A 65 -2.36 11.69 -21.31
CA MET A 65 -1.01 11.37 -20.86
C MET A 65 -0.36 10.45 -21.89
N GLY A 66 0.87 10.77 -22.26
CA GLY A 66 1.67 9.95 -23.18
C GLY A 66 2.02 8.59 -22.60
N ASP A 67 2.79 7.82 -23.34
CA ASP A 67 3.32 6.50 -22.97
C ASP A 67 4.70 6.58 -22.30
N ASP A 68 5.06 7.76 -21.76
CA ASP A 68 6.32 7.94 -21.06
C ASP A 68 6.41 6.99 -19.86
N LEU A 69 7.59 6.38 -19.70
CA LEU A 69 7.83 5.40 -18.65
C LEU A 69 7.53 5.95 -17.24
N ASP A 70 7.80 7.24 -17.04
CA ASP A 70 7.56 7.98 -15.79
C ASP A 70 6.06 8.11 -15.48
N ILE A 71 5.23 8.31 -16.51
CA ILE A 71 3.77 8.37 -16.40
C ILE A 71 3.22 6.98 -16.07
N MET A 72 3.74 5.95 -16.73
CA MET A 72 3.35 4.56 -16.50
C MET A 72 3.71 4.09 -15.09
N GLU A 73 4.88 4.48 -14.58
CA GLU A 73 5.31 4.20 -13.22
C GLU A 73 4.42 4.91 -12.20
N TRP A 74 4.18 6.21 -12.39
CA TRP A 74 3.24 6.98 -11.56
C TRP A 74 1.84 6.33 -11.54
N ALA A 75 1.31 5.92 -12.70
CA ALA A 75 -0.02 5.31 -12.80
C ALA A 75 -0.09 3.99 -12.02
N ALA A 76 0.97 3.19 -12.03
CA ALA A 76 1.05 1.95 -11.27
C ALA A 76 1.09 2.23 -9.76
N VAL A 77 1.89 3.20 -9.31
CA VAL A 77 1.97 3.62 -7.90
C VAL A 77 0.62 4.17 -7.43
N TYR A 78 -0.04 5.00 -8.23
CA TYR A 78 -1.34 5.59 -7.90
C TYR A 78 -2.46 4.55 -7.81
N ASP A 79 -2.50 3.59 -8.73
CA ASP A 79 -3.47 2.49 -8.67
C ASP A 79 -3.26 1.62 -7.42
N LEU A 80 -2.00 1.33 -7.07
CA LEU A 80 -1.67 0.58 -5.85
C LEU A 80 -2.11 1.35 -4.60
N TYR A 81 -1.83 2.66 -4.53
CA TYR A 81 -2.27 3.53 -3.44
C TYR A 81 -3.79 3.48 -3.23
N LEU A 82 -4.58 3.60 -4.31
CA LEU A 82 -6.05 3.56 -4.23
C LEU A 82 -6.56 2.22 -3.70
N ARG A 83 -5.95 1.11 -4.10
CA ARG A 83 -6.32 -0.24 -3.63
C ARG A 83 -6.00 -0.41 -2.15
N THR A 84 -4.78 -0.09 -1.73
CA THR A 84 -4.35 -0.17 -0.32
C THR A 84 -5.23 0.71 0.58
N ARG A 85 -5.53 1.95 0.15
CA ARG A 85 -6.42 2.84 0.88
C ARG A 85 -7.80 2.21 1.09
N ARG A 86 -8.37 1.62 0.03
CA ARG A 86 -9.69 1.01 0.09
C ARG A 86 -9.71 -0.24 0.98
N GLU A 87 -8.66 -1.05 0.97
CA GLU A 87 -8.52 -2.20 1.87
C GLU A 87 -8.55 -1.76 3.34
N ILE A 88 -7.81 -0.69 3.67
CA ILE A 88 -7.81 -0.10 5.01
C ILE A 88 -9.19 0.44 5.38
N GLU A 89 -9.83 1.20 4.49
CA GLU A 89 -11.19 1.73 4.72
C GLU A 89 -12.18 0.61 5.03
N VAL A 90 -12.16 -0.48 4.24
CA VAL A 90 -13.02 -1.65 4.46
C VAL A 90 -12.70 -2.31 5.79
N ALA A 91 -11.43 -2.53 6.12
CA ALA A 91 -11.02 -3.12 7.40
C ALA A 91 -11.50 -2.28 8.60
N LEU A 92 -11.38 -0.95 8.51
CA LEU A 92 -11.87 -0.02 9.53
C LEU A 92 -13.40 -0.03 9.63
N MET A 93 -14.12 -0.12 8.50
CA MET A 93 -15.58 -0.28 8.50
C MET A 93 -16.01 -1.58 9.19
N HIS A 94 -15.34 -2.71 8.89
CA HIS A 94 -15.62 -3.97 9.57
C HIS A 94 -15.33 -3.91 11.07
N ALA A 95 -14.19 -3.33 11.47
CA ALA A 95 -13.84 -3.17 12.88
C ALA A 95 -14.83 -2.26 13.62
N SER A 96 -15.29 -1.18 12.99
CA SER A 96 -16.26 -0.24 13.58
C SER A 96 -17.69 -0.81 13.65
N VAL A 97 -18.08 -1.70 12.73
CA VAL A 97 -19.36 -2.41 12.77
C VAL A 97 -19.36 -3.57 13.76
N GLN A 98 -18.22 -4.26 13.96
CA GLN A 98 -18.07 -5.37 14.90
C GLN A 98 -17.69 -4.94 16.32
N SER A 99 -17.36 -3.66 16.54
CA SER A 99 -17.17 -3.13 17.89
C SER A 99 -18.54 -2.89 18.52
N PRO A 100 -18.99 -3.68 19.53
CA PRO A 100 -20.06 -3.20 20.37
C PRO A 100 -19.52 -1.95 21.04
N VAL A 101 -20.04 -0.79 20.64
CA VAL A 101 -19.83 0.48 21.34
C VAL A 101 -19.90 0.17 22.83
N LEU A 102 -18.76 0.31 23.51
CA LEU A 102 -18.60 0.35 24.96
C LEU A 102 -19.94 0.20 25.68
N GLU A 103 -20.34 -1.02 26.03
CA GLU A 103 -21.34 -1.22 27.08
C GLU A 103 -20.68 -0.82 28.41
N LEU A 104 -20.43 0.48 28.56
CA LEU A 104 -20.32 1.17 29.83
C LEU A 104 -21.73 1.21 30.40
N VAL A 105 -22.18 0.09 30.96
CA VAL A 105 -23.30 0.08 31.90
C VAL A 105 -22.71 0.08 33.30
N PRO A 106 -22.76 1.20 34.04
CA PRO A 106 -22.47 1.18 35.46
C PRO A 106 -23.75 0.83 36.22
N ALA A 107 -23.67 -0.16 37.11
CA ALA A 107 -24.49 -0.25 38.32
C ALA A 107 -23.83 -1.22 39.31
#